data_AF-S2JRP8-F1
#
_entry.id   AF-S2JRP8-F1
#
_cell.length_a   1.000
_cell.length_b   1.000
_cell.length_c   1.000
_cell.angle_alpha   90.00
_cell.angle_beta   90.00
_cell.angle_gamma   90.00
#
_symmetry.space_group_name_H-M   'P 1'
#
loop_
_entity.id
_entity.type
_entity.pdbx_description
1 polymer ?
#
loop_
_entity_poly.entity_id
_entity_poly.type
_entity_poly.pdbx_seq_one_letter_code
_entity_poly.pdbx_strand_id
1 'polypeptide(L)'
;MATTTTLSPSINISSSNINTNDLTSIQNSLVESFGQICSVEQMELCQKLGMLSKSEQQQAYKMAKALIEHRQVPVSMEDWNNLTEWVLMLRDRYAMHLESQCIRQHANDLERIGYLDQVQRLSNLLEEYGQAHDDLTDLLQALKKLRNDWKHRKRDVENIVLSILSSSSNPHPDYRVVKITRSHLATLGLGFSSIGKYYIVYESSMSDESKKDILNNVAKDFGMVFQENAAQNLARMAGSYHRIFQQEEDIDVLDEIQKLTQQVYISRPKSVILPYPTSLPTSNHASAAAAGTTASTNTATAASPNKRNSTFLERRKSVIILPDDDDDSNNDENNNSTSEQQDSSIKSPMVFNMAKPVFEPAGWDWPHVLKYKRPRTRSGNHSGSYYWCRQILAPNTTSEKESISSTQGVWSTSISRLSDHFAKVGQDYYSNMLNNARLMHSHRAQMFEFATHSLMKTYRALQLEQGCANLSRTLVFLYRLQQETAQRI
;
A
#
# COMPACT_ATOMS: atom_id res chain seq x y z
N MET A 1 -15.90 -49.15 16.30
CA MET A 1 -15.49 -50.27 15.43
C MET A 1 -14.97 -49.67 14.15
N ALA A 2 -13.64 -49.48 14.07
CA ALA A 2 -12.97 -48.89 12.92
C ALA A 2 -11.96 -49.93 12.42
N THR A 3 -12.10 -50.30 11.15
CA THR A 3 -11.28 -51.28 10.44
C THR A 3 -9.86 -50.75 10.26
N THR A 4 -8.91 -51.37 10.94
CA THR A 4 -7.47 -51.27 10.66
C THR A 4 -7.19 -51.95 9.32
N THR A 5 -7.05 -51.16 8.27
CA THR A 5 -6.60 -51.64 6.95
C THR A 5 -5.09 -51.76 6.97
N THR A 6 -4.58 -52.95 7.31
CA THR A 6 -3.18 -53.33 7.09
C THR A 6 -2.96 -53.53 5.58
N LEU A 7 -2.36 -52.54 4.93
CA LEU A 7 -1.84 -52.66 3.56
C LEU A 7 -0.53 -53.45 3.58
N SER A 8 -0.65 -54.77 3.49
CA SER A 8 0.47 -55.64 3.14
C SER A 8 0.73 -55.51 1.63
N PRO A 9 1.94 -55.16 1.16
CA PRO A 9 2.25 -55.20 -0.26
C PRO A 9 2.39 -56.66 -0.68
N SER A 10 1.39 -57.20 -1.38
CA SER A 10 1.48 -58.48 -2.08
C SER A 10 2.40 -58.34 -3.28
N ILE A 11 3.67 -58.70 -3.09
CA ILE A 11 4.70 -58.74 -4.13
C ILE A 11 4.64 -60.12 -4.78
N ASN A 12 4.10 -60.20 -5.99
CA ASN A 12 4.11 -61.39 -6.82
C ASN A 12 5.31 -61.28 -7.77
N ILE A 13 6.40 -62.00 -7.52
CA ILE A 13 7.61 -62.00 -8.38
C ILE A 13 7.80 -63.38 -8.97
N SER A 14 7.59 -63.47 -10.28
CA SER A 14 8.01 -64.58 -11.12
C SER A 14 9.54 -64.62 -11.20
N SER A 15 10.11 -65.77 -10.89
CA SER A 15 11.54 -66.06 -10.95
C SER A 15 12.05 -66.11 -12.40
N SER A 16 12.77 -65.08 -12.85
CA SER A 16 13.57 -65.12 -14.07
C SER A 16 14.92 -64.43 -13.86
N ASN A 17 15.99 -65.09 -14.31
CA ASN A 17 17.40 -64.69 -14.32
C ASN A 17 17.68 -63.18 -14.16
N ILE A 18 18.28 -62.82 -13.02
CA ILE A 18 18.64 -61.45 -12.64
C ILE A 18 19.99 -61.08 -13.26
N ASN A 19 20.02 -60.04 -14.10
CA ASN A 19 21.26 -59.49 -14.66
C ASN A 19 22.01 -58.69 -13.59
N THR A 20 23.35 -58.78 -13.57
CA THR A 20 24.22 -57.97 -12.69
C THR A 20 24.04 -56.45 -12.86
N ASN A 21 23.53 -56.03 -14.01
CA ASN A 21 23.19 -54.64 -14.31
C ASN A 21 21.98 -54.14 -13.50
N ASP A 22 21.05 -55.01 -13.12
CA ASP A 22 19.86 -54.63 -12.34
C ASP A 22 20.22 -54.34 -10.89
N LEU A 23 21.06 -55.16 -10.25
CA LEU A 23 21.50 -54.94 -8.86
C LEU A 23 22.25 -53.61 -8.71
N THR A 24 23.16 -53.31 -9.66
CA THR A 24 23.93 -52.06 -9.65
C THR A 24 23.02 -50.85 -9.81
N SER A 25 21.98 -50.97 -10.65
CA SER A 25 20.96 -49.95 -10.84
C SER A 25 20.14 -49.69 -9.56
N ILE A 26 19.71 -50.75 -8.87
CA ILE A 26 18.97 -50.62 -7.61
C ILE A 26 19.85 -50.02 -6.52
N GLN A 27 21.13 -50.42 -6.44
CA GLN A 27 22.09 -49.84 -5.51
C GLN A 27 22.29 -48.34 -5.76
N ASN A 28 22.45 -47.92 -7.02
CA ASN A 28 22.55 -46.50 -7.35
C ASN A 28 21.27 -45.73 -6.96
N SER A 29 20.10 -46.33 -7.20
CA SER A 29 18.81 -45.75 -6.82
C SER A 29 18.65 -45.62 -5.30
N LEU A 30 19.13 -46.60 -4.53
CA LEU A 30 19.18 -46.53 -3.06
C LEU A 30 20.07 -45.36 -2.62
N VAL A 31 21.28 -45.26 -3.17
CA VAL A 31 22.24 -44.22 -2.80
C VAL A 31 21.67 -42.82 -3.10
N GLU A 32 21.05 -42.64 -4.27
CA GLU A 32 20.41 -41.39 -4.64
C GLU A 32 19.24 -41.04 -3.69
N SER A 33 18.35 -42.01 -3.45
CA SER A 33 17.20 -41.83 -2.57
C SER A 33 17.61 -41.51 -1.12
N PHE A 34 18.65 -42.18 -0.63
CA PHE A 34 19.21 -41.93 0.71
C PHE A 34 19.90 -40.56 0.78
N GLY A 35 20.57 -40.15 -0.30
CA GLY A 35 21.14 -38.81 -0.45
C GLY A 35 20.09 -37.70 -0.38
N GLN A 36 18.91 -37.92 -0.96
CA GLN A 36 17.79 -36.97 -0.84
C GLN A 36 17.24 -36.88 0.59
N ILE A 37 17.12 -38.01 1.30
CA ILE A 37 16.64 -38.04 2.70
C ILE A 37 17.65 -37.36 3.64
N CYS A 38 18.95 -37.55 3.39
CA CYS A 38 20.03 -37.00 4.20
C CYS A 38 20.53 -35.64 3.68
N SER A 39 19.78 -34.98 2.79
CA SER A 39 20.13 -33.64 2.32
C SER A 39 20.17 -32.65 3.48
N VAL A 40 20.92 -31.56 3.32
CA VAL A 40 21.05 -30.53 4.37
C VAL A 40 19.67 -29.97 4.71
N GLU A 41 18.84 -29.72 3.70
CA GLU A 41 17.49 -29.16 3.84
C GLU A 41 16.57 -30.11 4.62
N GLN A 42 16.61 -31.41 4.32
CA GLN A 42 15.78 -32.42 5.00
C GLN A 42 16.25 -32.65 6.44
N MET A 43 17.56 -32.65 6.69
CA MET A 43 18.12 -32.78 8.04
C MET A 43 17.80 -31.55 8.90
N GLU A 44 17.85 -30.35 8.33
CA GLU A 44 17.40 -29.13 8.99
C GLU A 44 15.89 -29.14 9.28
N LEU A 45 15.08 -29.62 8.33
CA LEU A 45 13.63 -29.77 8.52
C LEU A 45 13.33 -30.71 9.68
N CYS A 46 14.00 -31.88 9.72
CA CYS A 46 13.88 -32.83 10.82
C CYS A 46 14.28 -32.19 12.16
N GLN A 47 15.34 -31.37 12.17
CA GLN A 47 15.76 -30.64 13.37
C GLN A 47 14.69 -29.64 13.84
N LYS A 48 14.19 -28.81 12.91
CA LYS A 48 13.19 -27.77 13.18
C LYS A 48 11.85 -28.33 13.64
N LEU A 49 11.53 -29.56 13.25
CA LEU A 49 10.31 -30.28 13.68
C LEU A 49 10.51 -31.16 14.90
N GLY A 50 11.75 -31.31 15.39
CA GLY A 50 12.05 -32.23 16.50
C GLY A 50 11.87 -33.70 16.12
N MET A 51 11.98 -34.03 14.83
CA MET A 51 11.81 -35.39 14.32
C MET A 51 13.04 -36.25 14.54
N LEU A 52 14.22 -35.65 14.73
CA LEU A 52 15.46 -36.36 15.03
C LEU A 52 16.18 -35.66 16.19
N SER A 53 16.62 -36.46 17.16
CA SER A 53 17.54 -36.03 18.20
C SER A 53 18.95 -35.79 17.63
N LYS A 54 19.81 -35.05 18.36
CA LYS A 54 21.20 -34.80 17.93
C LYS A 54 21.99 -36.09 17.71
N SER A 55 21.77 -37.12 18.53
CA SER A 55 22.42 -38.43 18.38
C SER A 55 21.92 -39.16 17.13
N GLU A 56 20.61 -39.15 16.86
CA GLU A 56 20.05 -39.77 15.66
C GLU A 56 20.50 -39.05 14.38
N GLN A 57 20.69 -37.73 14.42
CA GLN A 57 21.27 -36.97 13.31
C GLN A 57 22.72 -37.36 13.05
N GLN A 58 23.55 -37.47 14.09
CA GLN A 58 24.94 -37.94 13.95
C GLN A 58 25.00 -39.36 13.40
N GLN A 59 24.07 -40.23 13.81
CA GLN A 59 23.94 -41.57 13.26
C GLN A 59 23.54 -41.53 11.78
N ALA A 60 22.58 -40.68 11.39
CA ALA A 60 22.19 -40.47 10.00
C ALA A 60 23.38 -40.04 9.13
N TYR A 61 24.20 -39.09 9.59
CA TYR A 61 25.41 -38.66 8.88
C TYR A 61 26.44 -39.79 8.74
N LYS A 62 26.62 -40.63 9.75
CA LYS A 62 27.51 -41.80 9.67
C LYS A 62 27.01 -42.81 8.62
N MET A 63 25.71 -43.09 8.61
CA MET A 63 25.08 -43.99 7.62
C MET A 63 25.17 -43.39 6.21
N ALA A 64 24.88 -42.10 6.05
CA ALA A 64 24.99 -41.39 4.78
C ALA A 64 26.43 -41.42 4.25
N LYS A 65 27.41 -41.19 5.11
CA LYS A 65 28.84 -41.29 4.74
C LYS A 65 29.21 -42.69 4.25
N ALA A 66 28.78 -43.74 4.95
CA ALA A 66 29.04 -45.12 4.54
C ALA A 66 28.37 -45.47 3.20
N LEU A 67 27.08 -45.16 3.06
CA LEU A 67 26.28 -45.52 1.88
C LEU A 67 26.61 -44.67 0.65
N ILE A 68 26.86 -43.37 0.82
CA ILE A 68 27.00 -42.41 -0.29
C ILE A 68 28.47 -42.23 -0.66
N GLU A 69 29.34 -41.86 0.29
CA GLU A 69 30.74 -41.56 -0.01
C GLU A 69 31.55 -42.84 -0.24
N HIS A 70 31.34 -43.85 0.60
CA HIS A 70 32.08 -45.11 0.50
C HIS A 70 31.38 -46.16 -0.36
N ARG A 71 30.15 -45.89 -0.81
CA ARG A 71 29.29 -46.84 -1.55
C ARG A 71 29.21 -48.22 -0.89
N GLN A 72 29.32 -48.25 0.44
CA GLN A 72 29.32 -49.47 1.23
C GLN A 72 27.87 -49.89 1.49
N VAL A 73 27.44 -50.94 0.82
CA VAL A 73 26.16 -51.60 1.09
C VAL A 73 26.29 -52.43 2.37
N PRO A 74 25.23 -52.54 3.21
CA PRO A 74 25.25 -53.38 4.40
C PRO A 74 25.73 -54.80 4.09
N VAL A 75 26.69 -55.30 4.88
CA VAL A 75 27.35 -56.60 4.65
C VAL A 75 26.75 -57.69 5.54
N SER A 76 26.31 -57.33 6.75
CA SER A 76 25.64 -58.24 7.68
C SER A 76 24.13 -58.03 7.70
N MET A 77 23.36 -59.05 8.10
CA MET A 77 21.91 -58.90 8.32
C MET A 77 21.58 -57.90 9.44
N GLU A 78 22.47 -57.74 10.42
CA GLU A 78 22.31 -56.74 11.47
C GLU A 78 22.40 -55.31 10.92
N ASP A 79 23.32 -55.05 10.00
CA ASP A 79 23.44 -53.74 9.33
C ASP A 79 22.21 -53.42 8.47
N TRP A 80 21.66 -54.42 7.76
CA TRP A 80 20.42 -54.29 6.99
C TRP A 80 19.24 -53.94 7.90
N ASN A 81 19.12 -54.62 9.04
CA ASN A 81 18.05 -54.37 10.01
C ASN A 81 18.18 -52.98 10.61
N ASN A 82 19.38 -52.58 11.05
CA ASN A 82 19.63 -51.25 11.64
C ASN A 82 19.26 -50.11 10.68
N LEU A 83 19.66 -50.23 9.40
CA LEU A 83 19.33 -49.23 8.37
C LEU A 83 17.82 -49.20 8.10
N THR A 84 17.19 -50.37 7.98
CA THR A 84 15.75 -50.49 7.71
C THR A 84 14.92 -49.94 8.87
N GLU A 85 15.28 -50.26 10.11
CA GLU A 85 14.63 -49.72 11.31
C GLU A 85 14.75 -48.20 11.38
N TRP A 86 15.92 -47.64 11.05
CA TRP A 86 16.09 -46.19 11.04
C TRP A 86 15.21 -45.50 9.99
N VAL A 87 15.16 -46.04 8.76
CA VAL A 87 14.31 -45.49 7.69
C VAL A 87 12.82 -45.64 8.04
N LEU A 88 12.41 -46.77 8.61
CA LEU A 88 11.04 -46.99 9.09
C LEU A 88 10.65 -46.00 10.19
N MET A 89 11.50 -45.86 11.20
CA MET A 89 11.29 -44.91 12.29
C MET A 89 11.12 -43.49 11.77
N LEU A 90 12.00 -43.05 10.87
CA LEU A 90 11.92 -41.70 10.33
C LEU A 90 10.66 -41.52 9.47
N ARG A 91 10.32 -42.50 8.63
CA ARG A 91 9.07 -42.51 7.84
C ARG A 91 7.85 -42.34 8.74
N ASP A 92 7.78 -43.08 9.84
CA ASP A 92 6.63 -43.05 10.73
C ASP A 92 6.51 -41.69 11.42
N ARG A 93 7.63 -41.06 11.80
CA ARG A 93 7.63 -39.67 12.30
C ARG A 93 7.14 -38.68 11.23
N TYR A 94 7.54 -38.84 9.96
CA TYR A 94 7.02 -38.05 8.84
C TYR A 94 5.52 -38.24 8.66
N ALA A 95 5.05 -39.49 8.66
CA ALA A 95 3.63 -39.82 8.51
C ALA A 95 2.78 -39.21 9.64
N MET A 96 3.25 -39.28 10.89
CA MET A 96 2.61 -38.61 12.02
C MET A 96 2.49 -37.08 11.81
N HIS A 97 3.55 -36.44 11.28
CA HIS A 97 3.49 -35.01 10.97
C HIS A 97 2.50 -34.69 9.84
N LEU A 98 2.45 -35.50 8.79
CA LEU A 98 1.47 -35.34 7.71
C LEU A 98 0.04 -35.43 8.23
N GLU A 99 -0.25 -36.45 9.03
CA GLU A 99 -1.58 -36.63 9.64
C GLU A 99 -1.95 -35.48 10.57
N SER A 100 -1.04 -35.11 11.49
CA SER A 100 -1.27 -34.02 12.45
C SER A 100 -1.52 -32.66 11.80
N GLN A 101 -0.94 -32.42 10.63
CA GLN A 101 -1.08 -31.18 9.87
C GLN A 101 -2.15 -31.27 8.77
N CYS A 102 -2.81 -32.43 8.64
CA CYS A 102 -3.79 -32.71 7.58
C CYS A 102 -3.24 -32.45 6.16
N ILE A 103 -1.98 -32.81 5.93
CA ILE A 103 -1.32 -32.68 4.63
C ILE A 103 -1.77 -33.83 3.73
N ARG A 104 -2.15 -33.53 2.49
CA ARG A 104 -2.53 -34.53 1.49
C ARG A 104 -1.29 -35.28 1.02
N GLN A 105 -1.37 -36.60 0.94
CA GLN A 105 -0.36 -37.40 0.26
C GLN A 105 -0.61 -37.40 -1.24
N HIS A 106 0.44 -37.17 -2.03
CA HIS A 106 0.35 -37.06 -3.48
C HIS A 106 0.58 -38.42 -4.15
N ALA A 107 -0.08 -38.65 -5.28
CA ALA A 107 -0.08 -39.98 -5.88
C ALA A 107 1.24 -40.31 -6.59
N ASN A 108 1.90 -39.31 -7.17
CA ASN A 108 3.08 -39.50 -8.00
C ASN A 108 4.04 -38.31 -7.93
N ASP A 109 5.27 -38.50 -8.42
CA ASP A 109 6.32 -37.47 -8.37
C ASP A 109 6.05 -36.30 -9.32
N LEU A 110 5.34 -36.53 -10.43
CA LEU A 110 4.98 -35.46 -11.36
C LEU A 110 4.07 -34.43 -10.71
N GLU A 111 3.11 -34.88 -9.89
CA GLU A 111 2.23 -34.02 -9.09
C GLU A 111 3.04 -33.21 -8.07
N ARG A 112 4.00 -33.85 -7.37
CA ARG A 112 4.87 -33.17 -6.40
C ARG A 112 5.74 -32.09 -7.05
N ILE A 113 6.37 -32.43 -8.19
CA ILE A 113 7.19 -31.49 -8.96
C ILE A 113 6.33 -30.32 -9.43
N GLY A 114 5.13 -30.58 -9.96
CA GLY A 114 4.20 -29.53 -10.38
C GLY A 114 3.84 -28.54 -9.26
N TYR A 115 3.62 -29.04 -8.04
CA TYR A 115 3.36 -28.16 -6.88
C TYR A 115 4.59 -27.38 -6.43
N LEU A 116 5.78 -27.98 -6.46
CA LEU A 116 7.03 -27.28 -6.14
C LEU A 116 7.36 -26.20 -7.18
N ASP A 117 7.14 -26.47 -8.46
CA ASP A 117 7.26 -25.48 -9.54
C ASP A 117 6.26 -24.33 -9.35
N GLN A 118 5.04 -24.62 -8.93
CA GLN A 118 4.05 -23.60 -8.60
C GLN A 118 4.48 -22.76 -7.39
N VAL A 119 5.06 -23.37 -6.35
CA VAL A 119 5.66 -22.61 -5.23
C VAL A 119 6.76 -21.69 -5.73
N GLN A 120 7.67 -22.18 -6.57
CA GLN A 120 8.77 -21.37 -7.09
C GLN A 120 8.24 -20.18 -7.91
N ARG A 121 7.26 -20.42 -8.78
CA ARG A 121 6.59 -19.35 -9.54
C ARG A 121 5.96 -18.31 -8.62
N LEU A 122 5.21 -18.74 -7.61
CA LEU A 122 4.57 -17.84 -6.65
C LEU A 122 5.59 -17.09 -5.78
N SER A 123 6.72 -17.71 -5.46
CA SER A 123 7.81 -17.06 -4.74
C SER A 123 8.42 -15.92 -5.55
N ASN A 124 8.63 -16.12 -6.85
CA ASN A 124 9.15 -15.06 -7.74
C ASN A 124 8.16 -13.90 -7.85
N LEU A 125 6.86 -14.19 -8.02
CA LEU A 125 5.81 -13.16 -8.05
C LEU A 125 5.74 -12.40 -6.72
N LEU A 126 5.92 -13.10 -5.60
CA LEU A 126 5.93 -12.47 -4.29
C LEU A 126 7.16 -11.59 -4.09
N GLU A 127 8.31 -11.93 -4.66
CA GLU A 127 9.51 -11.07 -4.67
C GLU A 127 9.25 -9.75 -5.42
N GLU A 128 8.55 -9.80 -6.56
CA GLU A 128 8.12 -8.59 -7.29
C GLU A 128 7.18 -7.73 -6.44
N TYR A 129 6.24 -8.37 -5.73
CA TYR A 129 5.36 -7.68 -4.78
C TYR A 129 6.14 -7.06 -3.61
N GLY A 130 7.18 -7.74 -3.13
CA GLY A 130 8.12 -7.23 -2.13
C GLY A 130 8.86 -5.99 -2.60
N GLN A 131 9.35 -5.97 -3.84
CA GLN A 131 9.98 -4.79 -4.44
C GLN A 131 8.99 -3.62 -4.54
N ALA A 132 7.73 -3.88 -4.91
CA ALA A 132 6.68 -2.85 -4.92
C ALA A 132 6.34 -2.32 -3.51
N HIS A 133 6.48 -3.14 -2.48
CA HIS A 133 6.35 -2.71 -1.08
C HIS A 133 7.53 -1.81 -0.63
N ASP A 134 8.74 -2.12 -1.07
CA ASP A 134 9.92 -1.29 -0.81
C ASP A 134 9.81 0.07 -1.50
N ASP A 135 9.41 0.09 -2.78
CA ASP A 135 9.10 1.33 -3.51
C ASP A 135 8.09 2.20 -2.75
N LEU A 136 7.07 1.58 -2.14
CA LEU A 136 6.04 2.29 -1.38
C LEU A 136 6.59 2.87 -0.08
N THR A 137 7.55 2.19 0.55
CA THR A 137 8.27 2.71 1.70
C THR A 137 9.08 3.96 1.32
N ASP A 138 9.72 3.95 0.16
CA ASP A 138 10.47 5.11 -0.36
C ASP A 138 9.54 6.27 -0.75
N LEU A 139 8.40 5.97 -1.38
CA LEU A 139 7.37 6.96 -1.69
C LEU A 139 6.87 7.67 -0.42
N LEU A 140 6.67 6.94 0.68
CA LEU A 140 6.29 7.52 1.97
C LEU A 140 7.35 8.52 2.48
N GLN A 141 8.63 8.20 2.30
CA GLN A 141 9.71 9.11 2.69
C GLN A 141 9.74 10.36 1.80
N ALA A 142 9.56 10.19 0.48
CA ALA A 142 9.49 11.30 -0.47
C ALA A 142 8.31 12.24 -0.17
N LEU A 143 7.12 11.70 0.09
CA LEU A 143 5.94 12.48 0.48
C LEU A 143 6.13 13.19 1.83
N LYS A 144 6.75 12.52 2.81
CA LYS A 144 7.09 13.13 4.10
C LYS A 144 8.06 14.30 3.92
N LYS A 145 9.04 14.16 3.03
CA LYS A 145 9.99 15.24 2.69
C LYS A 145 9.26 16.41 2.03
N LEU A 146 8.45 16.17 1.00
CA LEU A 146 7.69 17.23 0.32
C LEU A 146 6.76 17.98 1.28
N ARG A 147 6.02 17.26 2.12
CA ARG A 147 5.17 17.87 3.16
C ARG A 147 5.98 18.77 4.09
N ASN A 148 7.17 18.32 4.52
CA ASN A 148 8.04 19.11 5.37
C ASN A 148 8.64 20.32 4.63
N ASP A 149 8.97 20.20 3.35
CA ASP A 149 9.43 21.32 2.52
C ASP A 149 8.35 22.40 2.46
N TRP A 150 7.09 22.02 2.22
CA TRP A 150 5.96 22.96 2.18
C TRP A 150 5.73 23.72 3.50
N LYS A 151 6.01 23.09 4.64
CA LYS A 151 5.99 23.75 5.95
C LYS A 151 6.98 24.93 6.04
N HIS A 152 8.07 24.88 5.28
CA HIS A 152 9.16 25.87 5.33
C HIS A 152 9.22 26.78 4.07
N ARG A 153 8.42 26.51 3.04
CA ARG A 153 8.38 27.24 1.75
C ARG A 153 7.65 28.58 1.79
N LYS A 154 7.36 29.13 2.96
CA LYS A 154 6.65 30.41 3.10
C LYS A 154 7.23 31.53 2.22
N ARG A 155 8.57 31.66 2.19
CA ARG A 155 9.25 32.69 1.41
C ARG A 155 9.06 32.48 -0.10
N ASP A 156 9.12 31.24 -0.56
CA ASP A 156 8.94 30.92 -1.98
C ASP A 156 7.50 31.19 -2.41
N VAL A 157 6.54 30.83 -1.56
CA VAL A 157 5.11 31.16 -1.76
C VAL A 157 4.90 32.68 -1.78
N GLU A 158 5.53 33.44 -0.89
CA GLU A 158 5.48 34.90 -0.89
C GLU A 158 6.03 35.49 -2.19
N ASN A 159 7.14 34.96 -2.72
CA ASN A 159 7.70 35.39 -4.00
C ASN A 159 6.78 35.08 -5.19
N ILE A 160 6.12 33.91 -5.21
CA ILE A 160 5.15 33.55 -6.25
C ILE A 160 3.95 34.49 -6.20
N VAL A 161 3.40 34.75 -5.01
CA VAL A 161 2.28 35.69 -4.84
C VAL A 161 2.66 37.10 -5.30
N LEU A 162 3.87 37.57 -4.96
CA LEU A 162 4.38 38.85 -5.47
C LEU A 162 4.50 38.86 -6.99
N SER A 163 4.97 37.77 -7.59
CA SER A 163 5.06 37.64 -9.05
C SER A 163 3.68 37.72 -9.70
N ILE A 164 2.68 36.98 -9.18
CA ILE A 164 1.29 37.00 -9.68
C ILE A 164 0.71 38.41 -9.63
N LEU A 165 0.89 39.09 -8.48
CA LEU A 165 0.42 40.46 -8.29
C LEU A 165 1.14 41.46 -9.23
N SER A 166 2.41 41.20 -9.58
CA SER A 166 3.18 42.05 -10.51
C SER A 166 2.87 41.78 -11.99
N SER A 167 2.42 40.57 -12.34
CA SER A 167 2.10 40.18 -13.71
C SER A 167 0.65 40.47 -14.09
N SER A 168 -0.21 40.82 -13.14
CA SER A 168 -1.61 41.17 -13.44
C SER A 168 -1.63 42.37 -14.39
N SER A 169 -2.14 42.15 -15.61
CA SER A 169 -2.09 43.08 -16.74
C SER A 169 -2.98 44.32 -16.60
N ASN A 170 -3.54 44.57 -15.41
CA ASN A 170 -4.43 45.71 -15.18
C ASN A 170 -3.63 46.98 -14.83
N PRO A 171 -3.62 48.02 -15.68
CA PRO A 171 -2.78 49.21 -15.50
C PRO A 171 -3.38 50.31 -14.59
N HIS A 172 -4.46 50.06 -13.84
CA HIS A 172 -5.18 51.07 -13.03
C HIS A 172 -5.67 50.52 -11.66
N PRO A 173 -5.96 51.37 -10.64
CA PRO A 173 -5.21 51.48 -9.39
C PRO A 173 -5.96 50.96 -8.16
N ASP A 174 -6.92 50.05 -8.33
CA ASP A 174 -7.85 49.64 -7.28
C ASP A 174 -7.15 49.00 -6.06
N TYR A 175 -5.95 48.45 -6.28
CA TYR A 175 -5.04 48.07 -5.21
C TYR A 175 -3.58 48.37 -5.56
N ARG A 176 -2.76 48.54 -4.52
CA ARG A 176 -1.31 48.70 -4.63
C ARG A 176 -0.57 47.76 -3.70
N VAL A 177 0.52 47.17 -4.17
CA VAL A 177 1.42 46.39 -3.32
C VAL A 177 2.49 47.30 -2.74
N VAL A 178 2.55 47.40 -1.42
CA VAL A 178 3.46 48.32 -0.71
C VAL A 178 4.33 47.55 0.27
N LYS A 179 5.64 47.80 0.23
CA LYS A 179 6.57 47.38 1.29
C LYS A 179 6.47 48.35 2.47
N ILE A 180 6.17 47.85 3.65
CA ILE A 180 5.89 48.69 4.82
C ILE A 180 7.18 49.31 5.36
N THR A 181 7.20 50.63 5.43
CA THR A 181 8.24 51.43 6.09
C THR A 181 7.67 52.04 7.38
N ARG A 182 8.50 52.76 8.16
CA ARG A 182 8.04 53.42 9.40
C ARG A 182 6.92 54.43 9.15
N SER A 183 6.91 55.13 8.00
CA SER A 183 5.85 56.08 7.65
C SER A 183 4.50 55.40 7.37
N HIS A 184 4.52 54.16 6.86
CA HIS A 184 3.30 53.41 6.54
C HIS A 184 2.58 52.85 7.78
N LEU A 185 3.28 52.67 8.91
CA LEU A 185 2.72 52.09 10.13
C LEU A 185 1.55 52.91 10.69
N ALA A 186 1.77 54.22 10.83
CA ALA A 186 0.77 55.14 11.35
C ALA A 186 -0.42 55.30 10.41
N THR A 187 -0.21 55.15 9.09
CA THR A 187 -1.26 55.26 8.07
C THR A 187 -2.11 54.00 8.03
N LEU A 188 -1.50 52.81 7.98
CA LEU A 188 -2.21 51.52 7.87
C LEU A 188 -2.60 50.91 9.22
N GLY A 189 -2.15 51.48 10.35
CA GLY A 189 -2.47 50.98 11.69
C GLY A 189 -1.79 49.65 11.99
N LEU A 190 -0.57 49.49 11.49
CA LEU A 190 0.23 48.29 11.65
C LEU A 190 1.25 48.48 12.77
N GLY A 191 1.60 47.39 13.46
CA GLY A 191 2.67 47.40 14.46
C GLY A 191 4.07 47.34 13.85
N PHE A 192 5.11 47.62 14.65
CA PHE A 192 6.51 47.59 14.21
C PHE A 192 6.94 46.25 13.58
N SER A 193 6.31 45.14 13.97
CA SER A 193 6.54 43.80 13.39
C SER A 193 6.13 43.66 11.91
N SER A 194 5.50 44.69 11.33
CA SER A 194 5.11 44.74 9.93
C SER A 194 6.13 45.45 9.04
N ILE A 195 7.13 46.14 9.60
CA ILE A 195 8.18 46.80 8.81
C ILE A 195 8.89 45.77 7.92
N GLY A 196 9.11 46.12 6.66
CA GLY A 196 9.79 45.28 5.67
C GLY A 196 8.91 44.22 5.00
N LYS A 197 7.68 44.01 5.47
CA LYS A 197 6.71 43.07 4.87
C LYS A 197 5.90 43.74 3.76
N TYR A 198 5.37 42.94 2.85
CA TYR A 198 4.51 43.41 1.76
C TYR A 198 3.03 43.31 2.13
N TYR A 199 2.28 44.33 1.71
CA TYR A 199 0.83 44.42 1.90
C TYR A 199 0.16 44.84 0.60
N ILE A 200 -1.02 44.28 0.36
CA ILE A 200 -1.97 44.76 -0.64
C ILE A 200 -2.81 45.84 0.05
N VAL A 201 -2.84 47.04 -0.52
CA VAL A 201 -3.62 48.19 -0.01
C VAL A 201 -4.68 48.52 -1.04
N TYR A 202 -5.95 48.50 -0.65
CA TYR A 202 -7.08 48.73 -1.53
C TYR A 202 -7.54 50.19 -1.46
N GLU A 203 -8.06 50.71 -2.58
CA GLU A 203 -8.74 52.00 -2.59
C GLU A 203 -10.02 51.97 -1.74
N SER A 204 -10.29 53.08 -1.05
CA SER A 204 -11.36 53.12 -0.05
C SER A 204 -12.77 53.15 -0.66
N SER A 205 -12.87 53.43 -1.97
CA SER A 205 -14.08 53.36 -2.79
C SER A 205 -14.46 51.94 -3.22
N MET A 206 -13.56 50.96 -3.07
CA MET A 206 -13.82 49.59 -3.48
C MET A 206 -14.88 48.91 -2.62
N SER A 207 -15.80 48.20 -3.28
CA SER A 207 -16.74 47.30 -2.61
C SER A 207 -16.00 46.14 -1.93
N ASP A 208 -16.62 45.53 -0.92
CA ASP A 208 -16.02 44.38 -0.24
C ASP A 208 -15.97 43.15 -1.15
N GLU A 209 -16.93 42.98 -2.07
CA GLU A 209 -16.91 41.88 -3.04
C GLU A 209 -15.77 42.03 -4.03
N SER A 210 -15.53 43.23 -4.56
CA SER A 210 -14.39 43.48 -5.47
C SER A 210 -13.03 43.20 -4.81
N LYS A 211 -12.89 43.43 -3.50
CA LYS A 211 -11.65 43.10 -2.75
C LYS A 211 -11.48 41.58 -2.62
N LYS A 212 -12.56 40.84 -2.38
CA LYS A 212 -12.55 39.38 -2.33
C LYS A 212 -12.24 38.81 -3.71
N ASP A 213 -12.82 39.36 -4.77
CA ASP A 213 -12.57 38.91 -6.16
C ASP A 213 -11.09 39.01 -6.52
N ILE A 214 -10.41 40.10 -6.15
CA ILE A 214 -8.95 40.23 -6.33
C ILE A 214 -8.20 39.12 -5.59
N LEU A 215 -8.54 38.87 -4.33
CA LEU A 215 -7.87 37.85 -3.52
C LEU A 215 -8.17 36.43 -4.01
N ASN A 216 -9.39 36.17 -4.50
CA ASN A 216 -9.78 34.91 -5.12
C ASN A 216 -9.04 34.70 -6.44
N ASN A 217 -8.87 35.73 -7.27
CA ASN A 217 -8.06 35.65 -8.48
C ASN A 217 -6.59 35.30 -8.16
N VAL A 218 -6.00 35.95 -7.14
CA VAL A 218 -4.65 35.60 -6.68
C VAL A 218 -4.58 34.15 -6.18
N ALA A 219 -5.59 33.69 -5.43
CA ALA A 219 -5.66 32.31 -4.95
C ALA A 219 -5.84 31.31 -6.11
N LYS A 220 -6.62 31.66 -7.14
CA LYS A 220 -6.82 30.86 -8.34
C LYS A 220 -5.53 30.74 -9.15
N ASP A 221 -4.85 31.86 -9.41
CA ASP A 221 -3.58 31.89 -10.15
C ASP A 221 -2.50 31.11 -9.40
N PHE A 222 -2.40 31.29 -8.08
CA PHE A 222 -1.51 30.48 -7.24
C PHE A 222 -1.89 29.00 -7.30
N GLY A 223 -3.19 28.70 -7.26
CA GLY A 223 -3.73 27.36 -7.39
C GLY A 223 -3.32 26.69 -8.70
N MET A 224 -3.31 27.40 -9.83
CA MET A 224 -2.83 26.88 -11.11
C MET A 224 -1.34 26.53 -11.05
N VAL A 225 -0.50 27.46 -10.54
CA VAL A 225 0.94 27.23 -10.37
C VAL A 225 1.21 26.03 -9.45
N PHE A 226 0.44 25.92 -8.36
CA PHE A 226 0.53 24.79 -7.45
C PHE A 226 0.13 23.48 -8.14
N GLN A 227 -0.98 23.47 -8.87
CA GLN A 227 -1.48 22.27 -9.54
C GLN A 227 -0.49 21.76 -10.58
N GLU A 228 0.14 22.65 -11.35
CA GLU A 228 1.20 22.25 -12.29
C GLU A 228 2.40 21.66 -11.55
N ASN A 229 2.86 22.31 -10.47
CA ASN A 229 3.96 21.77 -9.67
C ASN A 229 3.62 20.41 -9.04
N ALA A 230 2.39 20.27 -8.53
CA ALA A 230 1.89 19.03 -7.95
C ALA A 230 1.81 17.92 -9.01
N ALA A 231 1.33 18.23 -10.22
CA ALA A 231 1.29 17.30 -11.35
C ALA A 231 2.70 16.85 -11.76
N GLN A 232 3.67 17.77 -11.82
CA GLN A 232 5.07 17.41 -12.10
C GLN A 232 5.67 16.52 -11.00
N ASN A 233 5.38 16.81 -9.73
CA ASN A 233 5.84 15.98 -8.61
C ASN A 233 5.19 14.58 -8.67
N LEU A 234 3.90 14.51 -8.98
CA LEU A 234 3.18 13.25 -9.18
C LEU A 234 3.74 12.46 -10.36
N ALA A 235 4.00 13.10 -11.50
CA ALA A 235 4.59 12.44 -12.66
C ALA A 235 5.99 11.88 -12.35
N ARG A 236 6.81 12.64 -11.61
CA ARG A 236 8.12 12.15 -11.13
C ARG A 236 7.96 10.94 -10.20
N MET A 237 7.03 10.98 -9.26
CA MET A 237 6.75 9.83 -8.39
C MET A 237 6.25 8.63 -9.18
N ALA A 238 5.34 8.83 -10.12
CA ALA A 238 4.82 7.75 -10.97
C ALA A 238 5.92 7.12 -11.82
N GLY A 239 6.88 7.91 -12.31
CA GLY A 239 8.06 7.40 -13.01
C GLY A 239 9.05 6.67 -12.08
N SER A 240 9.32 7.22 -10.89
CA SER A 240 10.27 6.63 -9.94
C SER A 240 9.75 5.38 -9.24
N TYR A 241 8.43 5.26 -9.06
CA TYR A 241 7.80 4.18 -8.31
C TYR A 241 6.80 3.41 -9.16
N HIS A 242 7.14 3.18 -10.43
CA HIS A 242 6.22 2.70 -11.45
C HIS A 242 5.43 1.44 -11.03
N ARG A 243 6.03 0.53 -10.25
CA ARG A 243 5.39 -0.70 -9.75
C ARG A 243 4.22 -0.45 -8.81
N ILE A 244 4.17 0.70 -8.14
CA ILE A 244 3.02 1.09 -7.31
C ILE A 244 1.89 1.67 -8.17
N PHE A 245 2.29 2.38 -9.23
CA PHE A 245 1.40 3.20 -10.06
C PHE A 245 0.91 2.47 -11.33
N GLN A 246 1.48 1.33 -11.70
CA GLN A 246 0.88 0.45 -12.70
C GLN A 246 -0.35 -0.23 -12.09
N GLN A 247 -1.44 -0.24 -12.85
CA GLN A 247 -2.73 -0.81 -12.45
C GLN A 247 -2.81 -2.26 -12.95
N GLU A 248 -3.29 -3.14 -12.06
CA GLU A 248 -3.64 -4.56 -12.25
C GLU A 248 -2.47 -5.49 -12.63
N GLU A 249 -1.84 -6.08 -11.61
CA GLU A 249 -1.34 -7.45 -11.78
C GLU A 249 -2.57 -8.30 -12.17
N ASP A 250 -2.60 -8.85 -13.39
CA ASP A 250 -3.65 -9.76 -13.86
C ASP A 250 -3.83 -11.01 -12.96
N ILE A 251 -2.90 -11.21 -12.01
CA ILE A 251 -2.82 -12.38 -11.15
C ILE A 251 -2.91 -11.92 -9.70
N ASP A 252 -4.03 -12.25 -9.04
CA ASP A 252 -4.12 -12.17 -7.58
C ASP A 252 -3.24 -13.27 -6.97
N VAL A 253 -1.99 -12.91 -6.67
CA VAL A 253 -0.99 -13.81 -6.08
C VAL A 253 -1.52 -14.46 -4.81
N LEU A 254 -2.35 -13.75 -4.04
CA LEU A 254 -2.89 -14.29 -2.80
C LEU A 254 -3.94 -15.35 -3.06
N ASP A 255 -4.83 -15.15 -4.03
CA ASP A 255 -5.80 -16.16 -4.43
C ASP A 255 -5.11 -17.43 -4.95
N GLU A 256 -4.05 -17.28 -5.76
CA GLU A 256 -3.26 -18.42 -6.24
C GLU A 256 -2.54 -19.18 -5.12
N ILE A 257 -1.98 -18.47 -4.12
CA ILE A 257 -1.41 -19.11 -2.92
C ILE A 257 -2.50 -19.85 -2.14
N GLN A 258 -3.71 -19.28 -2.03
CA GLN A 258 -4.82 -19.95 -1.36
C GLN A 258 -5.28 -21.20 -2.10
N LYS A 259 -5.38 -21.15 -3.44
CA LYS A 259 -5.70 -22.31 -4.28
C LYS A 259 -4.66 -23.42 -4.10
N LEU A 260 -3.38 -23.10 -4.17
CA LEU A 260 -2.30 -24.07 -3.93
C LEU A 260 -2.40 -24.67 -2.53
N THR A 261 -2.65 -23.83 -1.51
CA THR A 261 -2.82 -24.31 -0.14
C THR A 261 -4.00 -25.28 -0.01
N GLN A 262 -5.12 -25.04 -0.69
CA GLN A 262 -6.27 -25.95 -0.69
C GLN A 262 -5.98 -27.28 -1.39
N GLN A 263 -5.03 -27.30 -2.33
CA GLN A 263 -4.62 -28.52 -3.03
C GLN A 263 -3.67 -29.38 -2.18
N VAL A 264 -2.81 -28.75 -1.38
CA VAL A 264 -1.82 -29.43 -0.52
C VAL A 264 -2.43 -29.96 0.79
N TYR A 265 -3.48 -29.35 1.31
CA TYR A 265 -4.11 -29.77 2.57
C TYR A 265 -5.45 -30.48 2.36
N ILE A 266 -5.74 -31.51 3.17
CA ILE A 266 -7.02 -32.26 3.17
C ILE A 266 -8.13 -31.43 3.81
N SER A 267 -7.80 -30.73 4.90
CA SER A 267 -8.68 -29.79 5.57
C SER A 267 -7.94 -28.47 5.78
N ARG A 268 -8.65 -27.35 5.64
CA ARG A 268 -8.04 -26.02 5.77
C ARG A 268 -7.41 -25.90 7.17
N PRO A 269 -6.08 -25.73 7.30
CA PRO A 269 -5.47 -25.74 8.62
C PRO A 269 -5.98 -24.54 9.42
N LYS A 270 -6.45 -24.77 10.65
CA LYS A 270 -6.95 -23.70 11.55
C LYS A 270 -5.90 -22.59 11.76
N SER A 271 -4.62 -22.92 11.61
CA SER A 271 -3.46 -22.03 11.73
C SER A 271 -3.01 -21.36 10.42
N VAL A 272 -3.70 -21.58 9.29
CA VAL A 272 -3.56 -20.75 8.06
C VAL A 272 -4.60 -19.62 8.05
N ILE A 273 -5.57 -19.65 8.96
CA ILE A 273 -6.56 -18.59 9.13
C ILE A 273 -5.93 -17.48 9.95
N LEU A 274 -5.07 -16.67 9.34
CA LEU A 274 -5.14 -15.25 9.67
C LEU A 274 -6.43 -14.74 9.01
N PRO A 275 -7.32 -14.06 9.75
CA PRO A 275 -8.50 -13.47 9.13
C PRO A 275 -8.02 -12.58 7.98
N TYR A 276 -8.57 -12.80 6.79
CA TYR A 276 -8.32 -11.96 5.62
C TYR A 276 -8.48 -10.50 6.06
N PRO A 277 -7.50 -9.61 5.81
CA PRO A 277 -7.65 -8.20 6.15
C PRO A 277 -8.79 -7.63 5.29
N THR A 278 -10.00 -7.64 5.85
CA THR A 278 -11.20 -7.12 5.22
C THR A 278 -11.21 -5.62 5.42
N SER A 279 -10.51 -4.88 4.55
CA SER A 279 -10.72 -3.44 4.47
C SER A 279 -10.13 -2.83 3.20
N LEU A 280 -10.95 -2.80 2.15
CA LEU A 280 -11.20 -1.64 1.27
C LEU A 280 -12.55 -1.89 0.57
N PRO A 281 -13.45 -0.90 0.47
CA PRO A 281 -14.69 -1.05 -0.27
C PRO A 281 -14.37 -1.14 -1.76
N THR A 282 -14.50 -2.33 -2.35
CA THR A 282 -14.58 -2.45 -3.80
C THR A 282 -15.89 -1.82 -4.25
N SER A 283 -15.83 -0.87 -5.18
CA SER A 283 -16.97 -0.08 -5.66
C SER A 283 -17.97 -0.86 -6.52
N ASN A 284 -17.92 -2.20 -6.54
CA ASN A 284 -18.60 -3.01 -7.56
C ASN A 284 -19.78 -3.85 -7.06
N HIS A 285 -20.36 -3.56 -5.89
CA HIS A 285 -21.63 -4.16 -5.49
C HIS A 285 -22.58 -3.16 -4.82
N ALA A 286 -22.96 -2.12 -5.55
CA ALA A 286 -24.27 -1.50 -5.35
C ALA A 286 -25.26 -2.26 -6.23
N SER A 287 -25.89 -3.32 -5.70
CA SER A 287 -27.16 -3.95 -6.12
C SER A 287 -27.19 -5.45 -5.80
N ALA A 288 -27.21 -5.84 -4.52
CA ALA A 288 -27.70 -7.16 -4.10
C ALA A 288 -27.74 -7.26 -2.56
N ALA A 289 -28.64 -6.51 -1.92
CA ALA A 289 -29.00 -6.78 -0.52
C ALA A 289 -30.44 -6.33 -0.25
N ALA A 290 -31.37 -6.95 -0.95
CA ALA A 290 -32.80 -6.91 -0.64
C ALA A 290 -33.41 -8.29 -0.91
N ALA A 291 -33.20 -9.24 0.01
CA ALA A 291 -34.07 -10.41 0.17
C ALA A 291 -33.82 -11.05 1.54
N GLY A 292 -34.91 -11.41 2.21
CA GLY A 292 -35.01 -11.69 3.65
C GLY A 292 -34.19 -12.85 4.19
N THR A 293 -34.13 -12.97 5.51
CA THR A 293 -34.76 -14.10 6.23
C THR A 293 -35.02 -13.72 7.68
N THR A 294 -36.26 -13.96 8.10
CA THR A 294 -36.85 -13.83 9.43
C THR A 294 -36.45 -14.95 10.40
N ALA A 295 -36.44 -14.62 11.69
CA ALA A 295 -36.60 -15.49 12.88
C ALA A 295 -35.42 -16.38 13.33
N SER A 296 -34.84 -16.07 14.51
CA SER A 296 -35.31 -16.67 15.77
C SER A 296 -34.54 -16.13 16.98
N THR A 297 -35.34 -15.82 18.00
CA THR A 297 -35.05 -15.46 19.38
C THR A 297 -34.30 -16.53 20.15
N ASN A 298 -33.35 -16.13 21.01
CA ASN A 298 -33.22 -16.70 22.34
C ASN A 298 -32.54 -15.72 23.32
N THR A 299 -33.20 -15.56 24.46
CA THR A 299 -32.89 -14.69 25.60
C THR A 299 -32.41 -15.53 26.79
N ALA A 300 -31.33 -15.09 27.46
CA ALA A 300 -31.11 -15.15 28.93
C ALA A 300 -29.74 -14.48 29.25
N THR A 301 -29.65 -13.25 29.81
CA THR A 301 -29.64 -12.86 31.24
C THR A 301 -28.64 -13.66 32.12
N ALA A 302 -27.79 -13.13 32.99
CA ALA A 302 -27.28 -11.80 33.37
C ALA A 302 -26.21 -12.01 34.48
N ALA A 303 -25.08 -11.27 34.50
CA ALA A 303 -24.29 -10.94 35.70
C ALA A 303 -23.12 -9.94 35.40
N SER A 304 -23.38 -8.64 35.62
CA SER A 304 -22.62 -7.54 36.30
C SER A 304 -21.06 -7.56 36.45
N PRO A 305 -20.39 -6.42 36.80
CA PRO A 305 -20.27 -5.13 36.10
C PRO A 305 -18.81 -4.57 36.03
N ASN A 306 -18.66 -3.43 35.34
CA ASN A 306 -17.57 -2.43 35.43
C ASN A 306 -16.16 -2.75 34.87
N LYS A 307 -15.85 -2.20 33.69
CA LYS A 307 -14.78 -1.19 33.49
C LYS A 307 -14.75 -0.59 32.07
N ARG A 308 -15.18 0.69 32.02
CA ARG A 308 -14.78 1.80 31.13
C ARG A 308 -14.54 1.53 29.63
N ASN A 309 -15.56 1.89 28.85
CA ASN A 309 -15.46 2.26 27.44
C ASN A 309 -14.82 3.66 27.27
N SER A 310 -13.99 3.82 26.26
CA SER A 310 -13.85 5.08 25.52
C SER A 310 -13.64 4.79 24.03
N THR A 311 -14.74 4.48 23.34
CA THR A 311 -14.86 4.59 21.89
C THR A 311 -15.24 6.03 21.57
N PHE A 312 -14.32 6.79 20.98
CA PHE A 312 -14.60 8.13 20.49
C PHE A 312 -14.04 8.26 19.08
N LEU A 313 -14.79 7.73 18.11
CA LEU A 313 -14.63 8.03 16.68
C LEU A 313 -15.95 7.69 15.97
N GLU A 314 -17.00 8.39 16.37
CA GLU A 314 -18.26 8.41 15.62
C GLU A 314 -18.79 9.84 15.63
N ARG A 315 -18.41 10.60 14.59
CA ARG A 315 -19.14 11.76 14.03
C ARG A 315 -18.28 12.43 12.96
N ARG A 316 -18.60 12.15 11.70
CA ARG A 316 -18.93 13.11 10.64
C ARG A 316 -19.05 12.34 9.32
N LYS A 317 -20.23 11.76 9.10
CA LYS A 317 -20.76 11.54 7.75
C LYS A 317 -21.13 12.92 7.21
N SER A 318 -20.37 13.45 6.27
CA SER A 318 -20.83 14.51 5.37
C SER A 318 -20.96 13.89 3.98
N VAL A 319 -22.14 13.39 3.70
CA VAL A 319 -22.60 13.05 2.34
C VAL A 319 -22.91 14.39 1.68
N ILE A 320 -22.11 14.80 0.69
CA ILE A 320 -22.46 15.89 -0.20
C ILE A 320 -23.22 15.25 -1.35
N ILE A 321 -24.53 15.51 -1.38
CA ILE A 321 -25.43 15.20 -2.49
C ILE A 321 -25.17 16.27 -3.56
N LEU A 322 -24.74 15.85 -4.76
CA LEU A 322 -24.75 16.70 -5.95
C LEU A 322 -26.16 16.61 -6.55
N PRO A 323 -26.78 17.73 -6.98
CA PRO A 323 -27.97 17.68 -7.80
C PRO A 323 -27.59 17.24 -9.23
N ASP A 324 -28.37 16.31 -9.78
CA ASP A 324 -28.40 16.01 -11.20
C ASP A 324 -29.16 17.15 -11.89
N ASP A 325 -28.49 17.85 -12.81
CA ASP A 325 -29.13 18.78 -13.74
C ASP A 325 -29.56 17.98 -14.98
N ASP A 326 -30.87 17.80 -15.11
CA ASP A 326 -31.53 17.47 -16.37
C ASP A 326 -31.37 18.65 -17.34
N ASP A 327 -30.91 18.40 -18.57
CA ASP A 327 -31.32 19.22 -19.71
C ASP A 327 -31.47 18.37 -20.98
N ASP A 328 -32.71 18.37 -21.44
CA ASP A 328 -33.25 17.76 -22.66
C ASP A 328 -32.68 18.45 -23.91
N SER A 329 -32.31 17.66 -24.93
CA SER A 329 -32.45 18.03 -26.35
C SER A 329 -32.21 16.83 -27.26
N ASN A 330 -33.31 16.30 -27.80
CA ASN A 330 -33.35 15.44 -28.99
C ASN A 330 -32.85 16.20 -30.23
N ASN A 331 -31.98 15.60 -31.05
CA ASN A 331 -32.26 15.44 -32.49
C ASN A 331 -31.28 14.51 -33.21
N ASP A 332 -31.85 13.88 -34.24
CA ASP A 332 -31.41 12.76 -35.06
C ASP A 332 -30.23 12.97 -36.02
N GLU A 333 -29.69 11.80 -36.42
CA GLU A 333 -29.14 11.41 -37.74
C GLU A 333 -27.69 11.73 -38.16
N ASN A 334 -26.96 10.62 -38.38
CA ASN A 334 -26.02 10.32 -39.47
C ASN A 334 -25.00 11.39 -39.91
N ASN A 335 -23.71 11.14 -39.63
CA ASN A 335 -22.76 10.87 -40.72
C ASN A 335 -21.41 10.31 -40.25
N ASN A 336 -20.96 9.35 -41.06
CA ASN A 336 -19.71 8.63 -41.04
C ASN A 336 -18.52 9.57 -41.29
N SER A 337 -17.56 9.67 -40.35
CA SER A 337 -16.16 9.98 -40.70
C SER A 337 -15.21 9.64 -39.57
N THR A 338 -14.33 8.69 -39.89
CA THR A 338 -13.08 8.32 -39.25
C THR A 338 -12.28 9.54 -38.80
N SER A 339 -12.13 9.70 -37.49
CA SER A 339 -10.95 10.31 -36.90
C SER A 339 -10.67 9.64 -35.56
N GLU A 340 -9.60 8.85 -35.56
CA GLU A 340 -8.97 8.30 -34.37
C GLU A 340 -8.45 9.46 -33.51
N GLN A 341 -9.29 9.97 -32.61
CA GLN A 341 -8.79 10.61 -31.40
C GLN A 341 -8.79 9.56 -30.32
N GLN A 342 -7.61 8.96 -30.12
CA GLN A 342 -7.25 8.24 -28.92
C GLN A 342 -7.51 9.15 -27.72
N ASP A 343 -8.67 9.01 -27.11
CA ASP A 343 -8.95 9.51 -25.79
C ASP A 343 -8.15 8.62 -24.81
N SER A 344 -6.84 8.91 -24.74
CA SER A 344 -5.95 8.39 -23.71
C SER A 344 -6.29 9.10 -22.40
N SER A 345 -7.50 8.85 -21.91
CA SER A 345 -7.78 8.81 -20.48
C SER A 345 -6.85 7.75 -19.90
N ILE A 346 -5.59 8.14 -19.67
CA ILE A 346 -4.72 7.50 -18.69
C ILE A 346 -5.54 7.57 -17.41
N LYS A 347 -6.28 6.50 -17.12
CA LYS A 347 -6.95 6.30 -15.84
C LYS A 347 -5.85 6.48 -14.82
N SER A 348 -5.84 7.66 -14.21
CA SER A 348 -4.80 8.00 -13.26
C SER A 348 -4.87 6.94 -12.17
N PRO A 349 -3.75 6.26 -11.87
CA PRO A 349 -3.75 5.16 -10.93
C PRO A 349 -4.51 5.55 -9.68
N MET A 350 -5.48 4.70 -9.34
CA MET A 350 -6.50 4.89 -8.31
C MET A 350 -5.92 5.35 -6.95
N VAL A 351 -4.62 5.12 -6.75
CA VAL A 351 -3.76 5.50 -5.63
C VAL A 351 -3.87 7.00 -5.26
N PHE A 352 -4.08 7.91 -6.22
CA PHE A 352 -4.14 9.36 -5.95
C PHE A 352 -5.26 10.09 -6.68
N ASN A 353 -6.48 9.54 -6.66
CA ASN A 353 -7.66 10.36 -7.01
C ASN A 353 -7.92 11.36 -5.87
N MET A 354 -7.08 12.40 -5.79
CA MET A 354 -7.12 13.43 -4.76
C MET A 354 -7.95 14.61 -5.27
N ALA A 355 -8.87 15.10 -4.42
CA ALA A 355 -9.59 16.33 -4.70
C ALA A 355 -8.60 17.49 -4.94
N LYS A 356 -8.93 18.35 -5.90
CA LYS A 356 -8.13 19.54 -6.20
C LYS A 356 -8.05 20.43 -4.94
N PRO A 357 -6.86 20.90 -4.54
CA PRO A 357 -6.73 21.78 -3.39
C PRO A 357 -7.44 23.11 -3.66
N VAL A 358 -8.22 23.58 -2.68
CA VAL A 358 -8.91 24.87 -2.73
C VAL A 358 -8.09 25.88 -1.94
N PHE A 359 -7.53 26.87 -2.63
CA PHE A 359 -6.70 27.92 -2.03
C PHE A 359 -7.51 29.14 -1.58
N GLU A 360 -8.73 29.28 -2.09
CA GLU A 360 -9.65 30.36 -1.71
C GLU A 360 -9.90 30.33 -0.20
N PRO A 361 -9.71 31.46 0.52
CA PRO A 361 -10.07 31.54 1.92
C PRO A 361 -11.56 31.28 2.11
N ALA A 362 -11.92 30.45 3.09
CA ALA A 362 -13.31 30.20 3.37
C ALA A 362 -14.00 31.48 3.89
N GLY A 363 -15.33 31.56 3.77
CA GLY A 363 -16.13 32.74 4.14
C GLY A 363 -15.82 33.32 5.53
N TRP A 364 -15.42 32.47 6.48
CA TRP A 364 -15.06 32.85 7.86
C TRP A 364 -13.61 33.34 8.04
N ASP A 365 -12.74 33.19 7.04
CA ASP A 365 -11.31 33.55 7.12
C ASP A 365 -11.07 35.00 6.68
N TRP A 366 -12.00 35.58 5.91
CA TRP A 366 -11.92 36.94 5.41
C TRP A 366 -11.66 38.02 6.48
N PRO A 367 -12.28 37.98 7.68
CA PRO A 367 -11.97 38.95 8.74
C PRO A 367 -10.53 38.89 9.26
N HIS A 368 -9.84 37.75 9.09
CA HIS A 368 -8.45 37.56 9.50
C HIS A 368 -7.45 37.96 8.41
N VAL A 369 -7.90 37.91 7.14
CA VAL A 369 -7.12 38.24 5.94
C VAL A 369 -7.22 39.73 5.61
N LEU A 370 -8.43 40.30 5.59
CA LEU A 370 -8.72 41.70 5.30
C LEU A 370 -8.75 42.53 6.58
N LYS A 371 -7.87 43.53 6.69
CA LYS A 371 -7.87 44.47 7.81
C LYS A 371 -8.41 45.83 7.39
N TYR A 372 -9.48 46.27 8.04
CA TYR A 372 -9.99 47.63 7.92
C TYR A 372 -9.43 48.53 9.01
N LYS A 373 -9.01 49.73 8.63
CA LYS A 373 -8.70 50.79 9.58
C LYS A 373 -9.62 51.98 9.36
N ARG A 374 -10.45 52.27 10.37
CA ARG A 374 -11.22 53.51 10.43
C ARG A 374 -10.30 54.73 10.50
N PRO A 375 -10.60 55.83 9.80
CA PRO A 375 -9.86 57.08 9.96
C PRO A 375 -9.94 57.54 11.40
N ARG A 376 -8.80 57.96 11.96
CA ARG A 376 -8.77 58.54 13.30
C ARG A 376 -9.45 59.91 13.21
N THR A 377 -10.70 60.01 13.62
CA THR A 377 -11.38 61.29 13.89
C THR A 377 -10.83 61.88 15.19
N ARG A 378 -9.56 62.27 15.20
CA ARG A 378 -9.02 63.05 16.31
C ARG A 378 -9.38 64.50 16.04
N SER A 379 -10.39 65.00 16.76
CA SER A 379 -10.65 66.44 16.93
C SER A 379 -9.34 67.13 17.27
N GLY A 380 -8.84 67.97 16.36
CA GLY A 380 -7.53 68.59 16.43
C GLY A 380 -6.98 68.81 15.03
N ASN A 381 -7.11 70.05 14.55
CA ASN A 381 -6.70 70.58 13.25
C ASN A 381 -5.29 70.17 12.79
N HIS A 382 -5.12 68.93 12.32
CA HIS A 382 -4.03 68.54 11.42
C HIS A 382 -4.70 67.78 10.28
N SER A 383 -5.12 68.54 9.26
CA SER A 383 -5.53 68.02 7.96
C SER A 383 -4.32 67.39 7.27
N GLY A 384 -3.90 66.21 7.75
CA GLY A 384 -3.08 65.28 6.99
C GLY A 384 -3.99 64.56 6.03
N SER A 385 -4.47 65.28 5.01
CA SER A 385 -5.24 64.69 3.92
C SER A 385 -4.44 63.52 3.32
N TYR A 386 -5.16 62.41 3.08
CA TYR A 386 -4.67 61.15 2.52
C TYR A 386 -4.26 61.33 1.04
N TYR A 387 -3.25 62.16 0.78
CA TYR A 387 -2.84 62.57 -0.58
C TYR A 387 -2.15 61.46 -1.40
N TRP A 388 -1.86 60.29 -0.83
CA TRP A 388 -1.16 59.21 -1.55
C TRP A 388 -2.03 58.49 -2.59
N CYS A 389 -3.36 58.53 -2.46
CA CYS A 389 -4.27 58.00 -3.50
C CYS A 389 -4.46 58.96 -4.68
N ARG A 390 -4.23 60.27 -4.52
CA ARG A 390 -4.49 61.27 -5.59
C ARG A 390 -3.25 61.77 -6.33
N GLN A 391 -2.04 61.65 -5.78
CA GLN A 391 -0.88 62.39 -6.29
C GLN A 391 -0.10 61.80 -7.49
N ILE A 392 -0.60 60.79 -8.20
CA ILE A 392 0.06 60.30 -9.42
C ILE A 392 -0.84 60.39 -10.67
N LEU A 393 -2.09 60.84 -10.52
CA LEU A 393 -3.00 61.03 -11.65
C LEU A 393 -3.38 62.51 -11.80
N ALA A 394 -2.88 63.08 -12.89
CA ALA A 394 -3.23 64.35 -13.54
C ALA A 394 -2.37 65.60 -13.21
N PRO A 395 -1.77 66.24 -14.24
CA PRO A 395 -1.44 67.66 -14.21
C PRO A 395 -2.71 68.50 -14.44
N ASN A 396 -2.85 69.56 -13.64
CA ASN A 396 -3.66 70.76 -13.87
C ASN A 396 -4.98 70.63 -14.66
N THR A 397 -6.11 70.50 -13.97
CA THR A 397 -7.32 71.24 -14.34
C THR A 397 -8.07 71.71 -13.10
N THR A 398 -8.48 72.96 -13.15
CA THR A 398 -9.13 73.75 -12.12
C THR A 398 -10.59 73.34 -11.90
N SER A 399 -11.06 73.63 -10.68
CA SER A 399 -12.45 73.84 -10.25
C SER A 399 -13.44 72.68 -10.39
N GLU A 400 -13.72 72.01 -9.27
CA GLU A 400 -15.08 71.85 -8.73
C GLU A 400 -15.04 71.32 -7.29
N LYS A 401 -15.90 71.87 -6.44
CA LYS A 401 -15.86 71.78 -4.98
C LYS A 401 -17.15 71.09 -4.49
N GLU A 402 -16.95 70.07 -3.65
CA GLU A 402 -17.90 69.46 -2.69
C GLU A 402 -19.04 68.60 -3.31
N SER A 403 -19.08 67.28 -3.08
CA SER A 403 -19.43 66.72 -1.76
C SER A 403 -19.18 65.20 -1.67
N ILE A 404 -18.03 64.76 -1.13
CA ILE A 404 -17.89 63.41 -0.57
C ILE A 404 -16.96 63.50 0.65
N SER A 405 -17.53 63.62 1.84
CA SER A 405 -16.79 63.44 3.10
C SER A 405 -17.39 62.29 3.91
N SER A 406 -17.41 61.10 3.31
CA SER A 406 -17.27 59.91 4.16
C SER A 406 -15.79 59.76 4.45
N THR A 407 -15.40 59.80 5.71
CA THR A 407 -14.07 59.39 6.17
C THR A 407 -13.89 57.91 5.83
N GLN A 408 -13.46 57.60 4.61
CA GLN A 408 -13.29 56.23 4.15
C GLN A 408 -11.98 55.67 4.72
N GLY A 409 -12.10 54.59 5.49
CA GLY A 409 -10.96 53.86 6.03
C GLY A 409 -10.17 53.08 4.99
N VAL A 410 -8.95 52.69 5.34
CA VAL A 410 -8.05 51.95 4.45
C VAL A 410 -8.19 50.45 4.71
N TRP A 411 -8.37 49.68 3.66
CA TRP A 411 -8.33 48.22 3.69
C TRP A 411 -6.95 47.72 3.29
N SER A 412 -6.44 46.72 4.00
CA SER A 412 -5.17 46.10 3.65
C SER A 412 -5.11 44.61 3.99
N THR A 413 -4.38 43.85 3.17
CA THR A 413 -4.12 42.42 3.35
C THR A 413 -2.62 42.19 3.41
N SER A 414 -2.15 41.40 4.37
CA SER A 414 -0.73 41.04 4.47
C SER A 414 -0.41 39.90 3.51
N ILE A 415 0.54 40.11 2.60
CA ILE A 415 0.98 39.06 1.68
C ILE A 415 1.56 37.88 2.46
N SER A 416 2.39 38.16 3.48
CA SER A 416 2.91 37.11 4.36
C SER A 416 1.81 36.24 5.00
N ARG A 417 0.62 36.78 5.31
CA ARG A 417 -0.49 35.97 5.86
C ARG A 417 -1.17 35.13 4.78
N LEU A 418 -1.34 35.70 3.59
CA LEU A 418 -1.86 34.97 2.44
C LEU A 418 -0.93 33.81 2.06
N SER A 419 0.39 34.04 2.07
CA SER A 419 1.39 33.00 1.85
C SER A 419 1.42 31.94 2.94
N ASP A 420 1.17 32.31 4.20
CA ASP A 420 1.01 31.33 5.29
C ASP A 420 -0.21 30.41 5.03
N HIS A 421 -1.33 30.99 4.59
CA HIS A 421 -2.53 30.23 4.23
C HIS A 421 -2.25 29.29 3.05
N PHE A 422 -1.67 29.78 1.95
CA PHE A 422 -1.35 28.96 0.79
C PHE A 422 -0.33 27.86 1.09
N ALA A 423 0.71 28.16 1.88
CA ALA A 423 1.67 27.15 2.32
C ALA A 423 1.00 26.06 3.16
N LYS A 424 0.04 26.44 4.03
CA LYS A 424 -0.75 25.49 4.82
C LYS A 424 -1.62 24.60 3.93
N VAL A 425 -2.36 25.17 2.98
CA VAL A 425 -3.18 24.39 2.03
C VAL A 425 -2.31 23.41 1.23
N GLY A 426 -1.14 23.84 0.75
CA GLY A 426 -0.18 22.95 0.07
C GLY A 426 0.36 21.85 0.98
N GLN A 427 0.67 22.17 2.24
CA GLN A 427 1.07 21.18 3.25
C GLN A 427 -0.04 20.16 3.53
N ASP A 428 -1.29 20.61 3.63
CA ASP A 428 -2.46 19.75 3.89
C ASP A 428 -2.71 18.80 2.70
N TYR A 429 -2.53 19.28 1.46
CA TYR A 429 -2.57 18.44 0.26
C TYR A 429 -1.58 17.26 0.34
N TYR A 430 -0.30 17.53 0.59
CA TYR A 430 0.70 16.46 0.73
C TYR A 430 0.53 15.62 2.00
N SER A 431 -0.10 16.17 3.05
CA SER A 431 -0.45 15.40 4.24
C SER A 431 -1.53 14.37 3.94
N ASN A 432 -2.53 14.73 3.15
CA ASN A 432 -3.57 13.81 2.71
C ASN A 432 -2.99 12.71 1.80
N MET A 433 -2.14 13.07 0.84
CA MET A 433 -1.42 12.09 0.02
C MET A 433 -0.60 11.11 0.87
N LEU A 434 0.15 11.63 1.85
CA LEU A 434 0.93 10.80 2.76
C LEU A 434 0.05 9.85 3.59
N ASN A 435 -1.12 10.29 4.03
CA ASN A 435 -2.06 9.45 4.79
C ASN A 435 -2.65 8.34 3.90
N ASN A 436 -3.02 8.65 2.66
CA ASN A 436 -3.48 7.64 1.70
C ASN A 436 -2.40 6.60 1.40
N ALA A 437 -1.17 7.07 1.15
CA ALA A 437 -0.03 6.18 0.93
C ALA A 437 0.26 5.29 2.15
N ARG A 438 0.07 5.79 3.39
CA ARG A 438 0.22 4.99 4.62
C ARG A 438 -0.86 3.91 4.75
N LEU A 439 -2.11 4.23 4.40
CA LEU A 439 -3.19 3.24 4.40
C LEU A 439 -2.88 2.12 3.40
N MET A 440 -2.44 2.47 2.19
CA MET A 440 -2.01 1.49 1.20
C MET A 440 -0.81 0.67 1.67
N HIS A 441 0.18 1.31 2.28
CA HIS A 441 1.36 0.62 2.81
C HIS A 441 0.99 -0.39 3.89
N SER A 442 0.16 0.01 4.86
CA SER A 442 -0.33 -0.89 5.90
C SER A 442 -1.10 -2.08 5.32
N HIS A 443 -1.95 -1.85 4.32
CA HIS A 443 -2.70 -2.92 3.66
C HIS A 443 -1.78 -3.87 2.89
N ARG A 444 -0.88 -3.34 2.03
CA ARG A 444 0.06 -4.17 1.26
C ARG A 444 1.04 -4.93 2.16
N ALA A 445 1.50 -4.34 3.25
CA ALA A 445 2.37 -5.03 4.22
C ALA A 445 1.67 -6.24 4.85
N GLN A 446 0.40 -6.08 5.27
CA GLN A 446 -0.40 -7.19 5.81
C GLN A 446 -0.62 -8.30 4.77
N MET A 447 -0.94 -7.92 3.53
CA MET A 447 -1.15 -8.88 2.45
C MET A 447 0.14 -9.63 2.10
N PHE A 448 1.28 -8.93 2.02
CA PHE A 448 2.59 -9.51 1.75
C PHE A 448 3.03 -10.47 2.87
N GLU A 449 2.89 -10.09 4.13
CA GLU A 449 3.21 -10.94 5.28
C GLU A 449 2.35 -12.21 5.27
N PHE A 450 1.04 -12.06 5.02
CA PHE A 450 0.11 -13.16 4.94
C PHE A 450 0.43 -14.12 3.78
N ALA A 451 0.70 -13.59 2.59
CA ALA A 451 1.09 -14.35 1.41
C ALA A 451 2.40 -15.12 1.63
N THR A 452 3.43 -14.44 2.16
CA THR A 452 4.74 -15.04 2.48
C THR A 452 4.58 -16.18 3.47
N HIS A 453 3.87 -15.94 4.57
CA HIS A 453 3.67 -16.96 5.60
C HIS A 453 2.89 -18.16 5.06
N SER A 454 1.84 -17.92 4.25
CA SER A 454 1.03 -18.97 3.65
C SER A 454 1.82 -19.81 2.67
N LEU A 455 2.58 -19.18 1.76
CA LEU A 455 3.41 -19.87 0.79
C LEU A 455 4.52 -20.70 1.46
N MET A 456 5.21 -20.12 2.45
CA MET A 456 6.24 -20.83 3.22
C MET A 456 5.71 -22.06 3.94
N LYS A 457 4.50 -21.96 4.50
CA LYS A 457 3.85 -23.09 5.18
C LYS A 457 3.42 -24.17 4.20
N THR A 458 2.95 -23.80 3.02
CA THR A 458 2.59 -24.73 1.96
C THR A 458 3.83 -25.43 1.38
N TYR A 459 4.91 -24.68 1.16
CA TYR A 459 6.21 -25.25 0.78
C TYR A 459 6.73 -26.27 1.81
N ARG A 460 6.67 -25.92 3.11
CA ARG A 460 7.09 -26.84 4.18
C ARG A 460 6.24 -28.12 4.23
N ALA A 461 4.94 -28.02 3.96
CA ALA A 461 4.07 -29.19 3.86
C ALA A 461 4.44 -30.08 2.68
N LEU A 462 4.75 -29.51 1.52
CA LEU A 462 5.25 -30.25 0.36
C LEU A 462 6.60 -30.92 0.65
N GLN A 463 7.51 -30.25 1.35
CA GLN A 463 8.79 -30.85 1.78
C GLN A 463 8.58 -32.06 2.70
N LEU A 464 7.62 -31.97 3.63
CA LEU A 464 7.24 -33.08 4.50
C LEU A 464 6.67 -34.26 3.71
N GLU A 465 5.78 -33.98 2.77
CA GLU A 465 5.15 -35.02 1.94
C GLU A 465 6.19 -35.71 1.05
N GLN A 466 7.04 -34.93 0.37
CA GLN A 466 8.13 -35.44 -0.45
C GLN A 466 9.12 -36.27 0.38
N GLY A 467 9.47 -35.82 1.59
CA GLY A 467 10.34 -36.57 2.50
C GLY A 467 9.75 -37.94 2.86
N CYS A 468 8.46 -37.99 3.19
CA CYS A 468 7.75 -39.23 3.47
C CYS A 468 7.70 -40.19 2.26
N ALA A 469 7.47 -39.65 1.06
CA ALA A 469 7.48 -40.42 -0.18
C ALA A 469 8.86 -41.00 -0.48
N ASN A 470 9.92 -40.20 -0.32
CA ASN A 470 11.31 -40.64 -0.51
C ASN A 470 11.72 -41.72 0.50
N LEU A 471 11.31 -41.60 1.76
CA LEU A 471 11.51 -42.64 2.78
C LEU A 471 10.82 -43.95 2.40
N SER A 472 9.57 -43.86 1.93
CA SER A 472 8.82 -45.02 1.45
C SER A 472 9.48 -45.69 0.24
N ARG A 473 9.97 -44.90 -0.72
CA ARG A 473 10.73 -45.41 -1.87
C ARG A 473 12.05 -46.08 -1.45
N THR A 474 12.77 -45.47 -0.50
CA THR A 474 14.02 -46.01 0.04
C THR A 474 13.80 -47.38 0.68
N LEU A 475 12.71 -47.57 1.44
CA LEU A 475 12.35 -48.89 1.98
C LEU A 475 12.14 -49.93 0.89
N VAL A 476 11.48 -49.56 -0.23
CA VAL A 476 11.32 -50.48 -1.37
C VAL A 476 12.67 -50.91 -1.93
N PHE A 477 13.61 -49.98 -2.09
CA PHE A 477 14.96 -50.31 -2.55
C PHE A 477 15.74 -51.16 -1.54
N LEU A 478 15.63 -50.87 -0.25
CA LEU A 478 16.26 -51.67 0.81
C LEU A 478 15.75 -53.11 0.80
N TYR A 479 14.43 -53.33 0.79
CA TYR A 479 13.86 -54.67 0.75
C TYR A 479 14.22 -55.44 -0.51
N ARG A 480 14.25 -54.78 -1.69
CA ARG A 480 14.68 -55.42 -2.93
C ARG A 480 16.14 -55.84 -2.88
N LEU A 481 17.03 -54.94 -2.46
CA LEU A 481 18.46 -55.25 -2.35
C LEU A 481 18.73 -56.36 -1.32
N GLN A 482 18.02 -56.34 -0.18
CA GLN A 482 18.14 -57.38 0.84
C GLN A 482 17.71 -58.75 0.29
N GLN A 483 16.60 -58.83 -0.45
CA GLN A 483 16.14 -60.05 -1.10
C GLN A 483 17.15 -60.57 -2.14
N GLU A 484 17.65 -59.70 -3.01
CA GLU A 484 18.63 -60.09 -4.04
C GLU A 484 19.97 -60.51 -3.43
N THR A 485 20.38 -59.89 -2.33
CA THR A 485 21.61 -60.26 -1.61
C THR A 485 21.46 -61.60 -0.90
N ALA A 486 20.31 -61.84 -0.26
CA ALA A 486 20.01 -63.11 0.41
C ALA A 486 19.89 -64.30 -0.56
N GLN A 487 19.52 -64.07 -1.83
CA GLN A 487 19.48 -65.11 -2.86
C GLN A 487 20.87 -65.52 -3.40
N ARG A 488 21.91 -64.71 -3.15
CA ARG A 488 23.28 -64.96 -3.65
C ARG A 488 24.19 -65.62 -2.62
N ILE A 489 23.80 -65.61 -1.35
CA ILE A 489 24.46 -66.33 -0.24
C ILE A 489 23.82 -67.71 -0.14
#